data_AF-A0A956AWT8-F1
#
_entry.id   AF-A0A956AWT8-F1
#
_cell.length_a   1.000
_cell.length_b   1.000
_cell.length_c   1.000
_cell.angle_alpha   90.00
_cell.angle_beta   90.00
_cell.angle_gamma   90.00
#
_symmetry.space_group_name_H-M   'P 1'
#
loop_
_entity.id
_entity.type
_entity.pdbx_description
1 polymer ?
#
loop_
_entity_poly.entity_id
_entity_poly.type
_entity_poly.pdbx_seq_one_letter_code
_entity_poly.pdbx_strand_id
1 'polypeptide(L)'
;MPIVLSAFVLALLSPDVTPSLPAADGEVTDCPRVFGSPAYKRKLTKRRKRLLDDVDPNGDIVDIAHSTDWRRPFYLEFTGVELLAAEGDEGAAFRVDDALADLDCEPGVYHLDVDDSLGDDTAILAVLDDVVLVEFKGQLGYLATDDAEIPTWRMIWLAPWRIIRRRETGVSRSTMPSRSRSRARNNRSRRRR
;
A
#
# COMPACT_ATOMS: atom_id res chain seq x y z
N MET A 1 47.02 28.69 30.92
CA MET A 1 46.24 28.26 29.74
C MET A 1 45.81 26.83 29.96
N PRO A 2 44.54 26.55 30.29
CA PRO A 2 44.08 25.17 30.52
C PRO A 2 43.75 24.47 29.20
N ILE A 3 44.26 23.25 29.05
CA ILE A 3 44.03 22.34 27.93
C ILE A 3 42.70 21.63 28.20
N VAL A 4 41.71 21.88 27.33
CA VAL A 4 40.41 21.20 27.37
C VAL A 4 40.55 19.87 26.63
N LEU A 5 40.52 18.77 27.37
CA LEU A 5 40.46 17.41 26.83
C LEU A 5 39.03 17.09 26.41
N SER A 6 38.76 17.13 25.11
CA SER A 6 37.51 16.60 24.52
C SER A 6 37.53 15.08 24.56
N ALA A 7 36.68 14.49 25.39
CA ALA A 7 36.37 13.07 25.35
C ALA A 7 35.46 12.80 24.15
N PHE A 8 36.01 12.16 23.12
CA PHE A 8 35.24 11.58 22.02
C PHE A 8 34.54 10.32 22.53
N VAL A 9 33.22 10.40 22.73
CA VAL A 9 32.38 9.23 22.98
C VAL A 9 32.15 8.55 21.64
N LEU A 10 32.83 7.42 21.42
CA LEU A 10 32.51 6.49 20.34
C LEU A 10 31.16 5.84 20.67
N ALA A 11 30.10 6.28 20.00
CA ALA A 11 28.84 5.54 19.96
C ALA A 11 29.10 4.23 19.19
N LEU A 12 29.04 3.12 19.92
CA LEU A 12 29.00 1.78 19.34
C LEU A 12 27.69 1.66 18.56
N LEU A 13 27.79 1.70 17.23
CA LEU A 13 26.71 1.28 16.34
C LEU A 13 26.51 -0.21 16.56
N SER A 14 25.49 -0.58 17.34
CA SER A 14 24.98 -1.93 17.36
C SER A 14 24.55 -2.30 15.94
N PRO A 15 24.88 -3.50 15.43
CA PRO A 15 24.33 -3.94 14.16
C PRO A 15 22.80 -3.99 14.29
N ASP A 16 22.10 -3.34 13.36
CA ASP A 16 20.66 -3.49 13.19
C ASP A 16 20.37 -4.98 13.00
N VAL A 17 19.90 -5.62 14.07
CA VAL A 17 19.29 -6.94 13.99
C VAL A 17 17.87 -6.67 13.51
N THR A 18 17.67 -6.61 12.20
CA THR A 18 16.34 -6.65 11.62
C THR A 18 15.73 -7.99 12.02
N PRO A 19 14.64 -8.03 12.81
CA PRO A 19 13.94 -9.28 13.05
C PRO A 19 13.40 -9.74 11.70
N SER A 20 13.95 -10.83 11.17
CA SER A 20 13.41 -11.50 10.00
C SER A 20 12.25 -12.38 10.44
N LEU A 21 11.17 -12.44 9.64
CA LEU A 21 10.07 -13.37 9.81
C LEU A 21 10.60 -14.75 10.24
N PRO A 22 10.04 -15.35 11.31
CA PRO A 22 10.48 -16.67 11.75
C PRO A 22 10.35 -17.65 10.57
N ALA A 23 11.44 -18.39 10.29
CA ALA A 23 11.41 -19.39 9.24
C ALA A 23 10.31 -20.40 9.56
N ALA A 24 9.46 -20.68 8.57
CA ALA A 24 8.48 -21.76 8.64
C ALA A 24 9.24 -23.10 8.64
N ASP A 25 9.72 -23.51 9.82
CA ASP A 25 10.39 -24.80 10.02
C ASP A 25 9.33 -25.92 10.06
N GLY A 26 8.65 -26.16 8.94
CA GLY A 26 7.57 -27.15 8.86
C GLY A 26 6.95 -27.26 7.48
N GLU A 27 6.39 -28.43 7.18
CA GLU A 27 5.50 -28.66 6.04
C GLU A 27 4.42 -27.56 6.04
N VAL A 28 4.21 -26.86 4.93
CA VAL A 28 3.22 -25.77 4.84
C VAL A 28 1.84 -26.40 5.02
N THR A 29 1.37 -26.48 6.26
CA THR A 29 0.02 -26.95 6.57
C THR A 29 -0.93 -25.89 6.04
N ASP A 30 -1.78 -26.26 5.08
CA ASP A 30 -2.81 -25.36 4.55
C ASP A 30 -4.01 -25.39 5.50
N CYS A 31 -4.55 -24.23 5.88
CA CYS A 31 -5.72 -24.11 6.75
C CYS A 31 -6.79 -23.25 6.03
N PRO A 32 -7.46 -23.79 4.99
CA PRO A 32 -8.35 -23.00 4.13
C PRO A 32 -9.62 -22.51 4.81
N ARG A 33 -9.98 -23.08 5.98
CA ARG A 33 -11.12 -22.64 6.78
C ARG A 33 -10.85 -21.32 7.51
N VAL A 34 -9.64 -21.13 8.01
CA VAL A 34 -9.26 -19.87 8.67
C VAL A 34 -8.71 -18.90 7.63
N PHE A 35 -7.83 -19.35 6.74
CA PHE A 35 -7.10 -18.46 5.84
C PHE A 35 -7.72 -18.30 4.45
N GLY A 36 -8.79 -19.04 4.19
CA GLY A 36 -9.54 -18.98 2.94
C GLY A 36 -8.92 -19.82 1.83
N SER A 37 -9.75 -20.30 0.92
CA SER A 37 -9.29 -21.02 -0.28
C SER A 37 -8.70 -20.07 -1.34
N PRO A 38 -7.91 -20.56 -2.31
CA PRO A 38 -7.44 -19.76 -3.45
C PRO A 38 -8.58 -19.15 -4.30
N ALA A 39 -9.77 -19.75 -4.29
CA ALA A 39 -10.96 -19.17 -4.93
C ALA A 39 -11.52 -17.98 -4.12
N TYR A 40 -11.41 -18.04 -2.79
CA TYR A 40 -11.80 -16.98 -1.89
C TYR A 40 -10.82 -15.79 -1.95
N LYS A 41 -9.50 -16.04 -1.91
CA LYS A 41 -8.44 -15.03 -2.14
C LYS A 41 -8.73 -14.18 -3.39
N ARG A 42 -9.06 -14.84 -4.52
CA ARG A 42 -9.43 -14.14 -5.77
C ARG A 42 -10.67 -13.24 -5.66
N LYS A 43 -11.65 -13.59 -4.80
CA LYS A 43 -12.80 -12.73 -4.52
C LYS A 43 -12.39 -11.54 -3.66
N LEU A 44 -11.55 -11.75 -2.65
CA LEU A 44 -11.01 -10.70 -1.78
C LEU A 44 -10.16 -9.71 -2.57
N THR A 45 -9.25 -10.17 -3.45
CA THR A 45 -8.47 -9.27 -4.34
C THR A 45 -9.37 -8.35 -5.17
N LYS A 46 -10.45 -8.89 -5.75
CA LYS A 46 -11.40 -8.08 -6.53
C LYS A 46 -12.16 -7.09 -5.66
N ARG A 47 -12.52 -7.49 -4.44
CA ARG A 47 -13.19 -6.64 -3.46
C ARG A 47 -12.26 -5.52 -3.00
N ARG A 48 -11.05 -5.83 -2.54
CA ARG A 48 -10.03 -4.86 -2.10
C ARG A 48 -9.78 -3.81 -3.18
N LYS A 49 -9.44 -4.21 -4.41
CA LYS A 49 -9.19 -3.29 -5.53
C LYS A 49 -10.35 -2.34 -5.88
N ARG A 50 -11.58 -2.67 -5.45
CA ARG A 50 -12.75 -1.81 -5.65
C ARG A 50 -12.92 -0.81 -4.50
N LEU A 51 -12.59 -1.20 -3.27
CA LEU A 51 -12.88 -0.44 -2.06
C LEU A 51 -11.69 0.42 -1.62
N LEU A 52 -10.49 -0.12 -1.76
CA LEU A 52 -9.21 0.43 -1.36
C LEU A 52 -8.41 0.82 -2.61
N ASP A 53 -8.01 2.08 -2.67
CA ASP A 53 -7.15 2.60 -3.75
C ASP A 53 -5.68 2.44 -3.36
N ASP A 54 -5.32 2.84 -2.13
CA ASP A 54 -3.95 2.83 -1.65
C ASP A 54 -3.84 2.78 -0.12
N VAL A 55 -2.72 2.25 0.39
CA VAL A 55 -2.29 2.33 1.78
C VAL A 55 -0.81 2.72 1.80
N ASP A 56 -0.52 3.92 2.27
CA ASP A 56 0.83 4.50 2.20
C ASP A 56 1.35 4.85 3.61
N PRO A 57 2.39 4.16 4.10
CA PRO A 57 3.06 4.53 5.34
C PRO A 57 3.95 5.76 5.14
N ASN A 58 3.68 6.83 5.89
CA ASN A 58 4.40 8.10 5.84
C ASN A 58 4.84 8.52 7.25
N GLY A 59 5.91 7.89 7.74
CA GLY A 59 6.39 8.08 9.10
C GLY A 59 5.44 7.45 10.12
N ASP A 60 4.97 8.25 11.07
CA ASP A 60 4.01 7.85 12.12
C ASP A 60 2.54 7.87 11.64
N ILE A 61 2.31 8.28 10.40
CA ILE A 61 0.97 8.39 9.81
C ILE A 61 0.83 7.35 8.70
N VAL A 62 -0.29 6.64 8.68
CA VAL A 62 -0.68 5.77 7.57
C VAL A 62 -1.86 6.38 6.84
N ASP A 63 -1.67 6.65 5.55
CA ASP A 63 -2.70 7.16 4.65
C ASP A 63 -3.49 6.01 4.06
N ILE A 64 -4.80 6.02 4.27
CA ILE A 64 -5.72 5.02 3.70
C ILE A 64 -6.61 5.71 2.69
N ALA A 65 -6.34 5.51 1.40
CA ALA A 65 -7.14 6.03 0.31
C ALA A 65 -8.24 5.03 -0.06
N HIS A 66 -9.51 5.43 0.08
CA HIS A 66 -10.65 4.52 -0.08
C HIS A 66 -11.87 5.20 -0.71
N SER A 67 -12.80 4.40 -1.24
CA SER A 67 -14.03 4.88 -1.90
C SER A 67 -15.31 4.57 -1.11
N THR A 68 -15.18 4.06 0.11
CA THR A 68 -16.26 3.57 0.98
C THR A 68 -16.58 4.54 2.12
N ASP A 69 -17.56 4.18 2.96
CA ASP A 69 -17.90 4.85 4.22
C ASP A 69 -17.10 4.32 5.43
N TRP A 70 -15.94 3.70 5.18
CA TRP A 70 -15.08 3.23 6.25
C TRP A 70 -14.72 4.35 7.21
N ARG A 71 -14.65 3.95 8.49
CA ARG A 71 -14.19 4.80 9.58
C ARG A 71 -12.75 4.43 9.92
N ARG A 72 -12.17 5.21 10.83
CA ARG A 72 -10.84 4.94 11.39
C ARG A 72 -10.74 3.47 11.84
N PRO A 73 -9.63 2.78 11.55
CA PRO A 73 -9.40 1.42 12.03
C PRO A 73 -9.52 1.31 13.55
N PHE A 74 -10.15 0.22 14.03
CA PHE A 74 -10.19 -0.14 15.44
C PHE A 74 -9.34 -1.39 15.70
N TYR A 75 -8.83 -1.53 16.93
CA TYR A 75 -8.03 -2.70 17.30
C TYR A 75 -8.91 -3.95 17.30
N LEU A 76 -8.39 -5.04 16.73
CA LEU A 76 -9.00 -6.35 16.69
C LEU A 76 -8.15 -7.36 17.44
N GLU A 77 -8.82 -8.36 17.99
CA GLU A 77 -8.21 -9.54 18.59
C GLU A 77 -9.05 -10.73 18.16
N PHE A 78 -8.39 -11.82 17.79
CA PHE A 78 -9.04 -13.07 17.38
C PHE A 78 -8.69 -14.15 18.38
N THR A 79 -9.71 -14.80 18.93
CA THR A 79 -9.47 -15.96 19.79
C THR A 79 -8.71 -17.03 19.02
N GLY A 80 -7.58 -17.45 19.57
CA GLY A 80 -6.73 -18.50 19.01
C GLY A 80 -5.87 -18.10 17.82
N VAL A 81 -5.77 -16.79 17.53
CA VAL A 81 -4.83 -16.26 16.53
C VAL A 81 -4.09 -15.05 17.09
N GLU A 82 -2.77 -15.10 17.02
CA GLU A 82 -1.88 -14.04 17.47
C GLU A 82 -0.97 -13.59 16.31
N LEU A 83 -0.84 -12.28 16.11
CA LEU A 83 0.11 -11.72 15.14
C LEU A 83 1.51 -11.73 15.76
N LEU A 84 2.45 -12.47 15.16
CA LEU A 84 3.83 -12.56 15.65
C LEU A 84 4.74 -11.54 15.00
N ALA A 85 4.56 -11.32 13.70
CA ALA A 85 5.38 -10.41 12.92
C ALA A 85 4.59 -9.96 11.69
N ALA A 86 4.83 -8.74 11.24
CA ALA A 86 4.28 -8.18 10.02
C ALA A 86 5.36 -7.34 9.35
N GLU A 87 5.67 -7.66 8.10
CA GLU A 87 6.70 -7.00 7.31
C GLU A 87 6.09 -6.62 5.96
N GLY A 88 6.09 -5.33 5.63
CA GLY A 88 5.21 -4.76 4.60
C GLY A 88 5.16 -5.53 3.27
N ASP A 89 6.33 -5.88 2.73
CA ASP A 89 6.45 -6.63 1.46
C ASP A 89 6.56 -8.15 1.63
N GLU A 90 6.85 -8.64 2.85
CA GLU A 90 7.08 -10.07 3.12
C GLU A 90 5.83 -10.80 3.65
N GLY A 91 4.82 -10.05 4.10
CA GLY A 91 3.58 -10.60 4.64
C GLY A 91 3.57 -10.63 6.17
N ALA A 92 2.64 -11.40 6.73
CA ALA A 92 2.42 -11.47 8.17
C ALA A 92 2.46 -12.91 8.67
N ALA A 93 3.12 -13.13 9.80
CA ALA A 93 3.20 -14.41 10.49
C ALA A 93 2.22 -14.45 11.66
N PHE A 94 1.34 -15.45 11.67
CA PHE A 94 0.33 -15.67 12.69
C PHE A 94 0.54 -16.98 13.42
N ARG A 95 0.46 -16.96 14.75
CA ARG A 95 0.37 -18.18 15.57
C ARG A 95 -1.09 -18.58 15.68
N VAL A 96 -1.38 -19.83 15.34
CA VAL A 96 -2.66 -20.49 15.61
C VAL A 96 -2.48 -21.43 16.79
N ASP A 97 -3.36 -21.32 17.78
CA ASP A 97 -3.35 -22.19 18.95
C ASP A 97 -4.34 -23.37 18.84
N ASP A 98 -4.35 -24.22 19.87
CA ASP A 98 -5.23 -25.39 19.96
C ASP A 98 -6.73 -25.03 19.98
N ALA A 99 -7.12 -23.77 20.24
CA ALA A 99 -8.52 -23.37 20.28
C ALA A 99 -9.20 -23.44 18.91
N LEU A 100 -8.42 -23.47 17.82
CA LEU A 100 -8.90 -23.61 16.45
C LEU A 100 -8.78 -25.04 15.90
N ALA A 101 -8.38 -26.03 16.72
CA ALA A 101 -8.24 -27.42 16.28
C ALA A 101 -9.53 -28.01 15.70
N ASP A 102 -10.70 -27.59 16.20
CA ASP A 102 -12.02 -28.01 15.70
C ASP A 102 -12.31 -27.55 14.26
N LEU A 103 -11.50 -26.65 13.70
CA LEU A 103 -11.62 -26.12 12.35
C LEU A 103 -10.72 -26.85 11.34
N ASP A 104 -10.17 -28.01 11.68
CA ASP A 104 -9.20 -28.77 10.86
C ASP A 104 -7.94 -27.95 10.57
N CYS A 105 -7.50 -27.14 11.53
CA CYS A 105 -6.29 -26.33 11.46
C CYS A 105 -5.31 -26.80 12.53
N GLU A 106 -4.10 -27.11 12.12
CA GLU A 106 -3.05 -27.53 13.05
C GLU A 106 -2.52 -26.31 13.80
N PRO A 107 -2.24 -26.42 15.10
CA PRO A 107 -1.53 -25.38 15.82
C PRO A 107 -0.15 -25.14 15.20
N GLY A 108 0.25 -23.89 15.02
CA GLY A 108 1.49 -23.57 14.33
C GLY A 108 1.61 -22.12 13.90
N VAL A 109 2.64 -21.84 13.10
CA VAL A 109 2.87 -20.52 12.51
C VAL A 109 2.47 -20.55 11.04
N TYR A 110 1.63 -19.60 10.66
CA TYR A 110 1.07 -19.46 9.32
C TYR A 110 1.48 -18.11 8.73
N HIS A 111 1.92 -18.12 7.48
CA HIS A 111 2.26 -16.91 6.74
C HIS A 111 1.10 -16.52 5.85
N LEU A 112 0.64 -15.28 6.00
CA LEU A 112 -0.47 -14.72 5.23
C LEU A 112 -0.04 -13.47 4.49
N ASP A 113 -0.54 -13.33 3.28
CA ASP A 113 -0.33 -12.18 2.43
C ASP A 113 -1.54 -11.26 2.41
N VAL A 114 -1.37 -10.10 1.77
CA VAL A 114 -2.49 -9.29 1.30
C VAL A 114 -3.46 -10.13 0.47
N ASP A 115 -4.76 -9.90 0.66
CA ASP A 115 -5.89 -10.64 0.09
C ASP A 115 -6.16 -12.03 0.70
N ASP A 116 -5.37 -12.50 1.66
CA ASP A 116 -5.73 -13.67 2.46
C ASP A 116 -6.81 -13.35 3.49
N SER A 117 -7.44 -14.42 3.99
CA SER A 117 -8.52 -14.33 4.97
C SER A 117 -8.02 -14.54 6.39
N LEU A 118 -8.76 -14.06 7.38
CA LEU A 118 -8.59 -14.46 8.77
C LEU A 118 -9.95 -14.77 9.42
N GLY A 119 -10.40 -16.02 9.28
CA GLY A 119 -11.77 -16.45 9.54
C GLY A 119 -12.72 -16.06 8.41
N ASP A 120 -14.03 -16.25 8.63
CA ASP A 120 -15.05 -16.18 7.56
C ASP A 120 -15.35 -14.77 7.03
N ASP A 121 -15.00 -13.70 7.75
CA ASP A 121 -15.40 -12.32 7.44
C ASP A 121 -14.27 -11.28 7.59
N THR A 122 -13.02 -11.73 7.59
CA THR A 122 -11.84 -10.84 7.72
C THR A 122 -10.96 -10.97 6.48
N ALA A 123 -10.64 -9.85 5.85
CA ALA A 123 -9.72 -9.81 4.72
C ALA A 123 -8.51 -8.94 5.03
N ILE A 124 -7.31 -9.44 4.75
CA ILE A 124 -6.08 -8.66 4.88
C ILE A 124 -6.02 -7.64 3.74
N LEU A 125 -5.98 -6.36 4.09
CA LEU A 125 -5.97 -5.25 3.14
C LEU A 125 -4.56 -4.74 2.86
N ALA A 126 -3.74 -4.65 3.91
CA ALA A 126 -2.35 -4.24 3.85
C ALA A 126 -1.58 -4.86 5.03
N VAL A 127 -0.30 -5.14 4.79
CA VAL A 127 0.67 -5.49 5.82
C VAL A 127 1.61 -4.29 5.96
N LEU A 128 1.85 -3.86 7.19
CA LEU A 128 2.74 -2.77 7.58
C LEU A 128 3.70 -3.32 8.62
N ASP A 129 4.74 -2.57 8.94
CA ASP A 129 5.68 -2.95 9.99
C ASP A 129 4.92 -3.11 11.32
N ASP A 130 4.92 -4.32 11.86
CA ASP A 130 4.26 -4.73 13.11
C ASP A 130 2.72 -4.61 13.16
N VAL A 131 2.07 -4.17 12.07
CA VAL A 131 0.63 -3.92 12.02
C VAL A 131 0.01 -4.49 10.75
N VAL A 132 -1.11 -5.20 10.88
CA VAL A 132 -1.90 -5.71 9.74
C VAL A 132 -3.24 -4.98 9.68
N LEU A 133 -3.50 -4.30 8.57
CA LEU A 133 -4.79 -3.65 8.31
C LEU A 133 -5.76 -4.66 7.70
N VAL A 134 -6.97 -4.77 8.26
CA VAL A 134 -7.98 -5.73 7.84
C VAL A 134 -9.35 -5.09 7.60
N GLU A 135 -10.13 -5.67 6.69
CA GLU A 135 -11.58 -5.46 6.61
C GLU A 135 -12.27 -6.54 7.45
N PHE A 136 -12.95 -6.17 8.54
CA PHE A 136 -13.74 -7.07 9.36
C PHE A 136 -15.21 -6.66 9.35
N LYS A 137 -16.10 -7.54 8.85
CA LYS A 137 -17.55 -7.29 8.79
C LYS A 137 -17.92 -5.93 8.15
N GLY A 138 -17.17 -5.52 7.13
CA GLY A 138 -17.37 -4.27 6.40
C GLY A 138 -16.80 -3.02 7.08
N GLN A 139 -16.07 -3.16 8.18
CA GLN A 139 -15.37 -2.07 8.86
C GLN A 139 -13.86 -2.26 8.77
N LEU A 140 -13.09 -1.19 8.94
CA LEU A 140 -11.64 -1.30 9.06
C LEU A 140 -11.26 -1.65 10.49
N GLY A 141 -10.42 -2.66 10.64
CA GLY A 141 -9.73 -2.95 11.88
C GLY A 141 -8.25 -3.13 11.65
N TYR A 142 -7.48 -3.28 12.72
CA TYR A 142 -6.07 -3.62 12.64
C TYR A 142 -5.70 -4.64 13.72
N LEU A 143 -4.71 -5.46 13.40
CA LEU A 143 -4.00 -6.35 14.30
C LEU A 143 -2.59 -5.78 14.49
N ALA A 144 -2.03 -5.93 15.67
CA ALA A 144 -0.71 -5.40 15.99
C ALA A 144 0.05 -6.42 16.85
N THR A 145 1.37 -6.50 16.69
CA THR A 145 2.24 -7.24 17.61
C THR A 145 2.25 -6.56 18.98
N ASP A 146 2.70 -7.26 20.02
CA ASP A 146 2.73 -6.72 21.38
C ASP A 146 3.62 -5.47 21.52
N ASP A 147 4.67 -5.38 20.70
CA ASP A 147 5.64 -4.27 20.72
C ASP A 147 5.36 -3.18 19.66
N ALA A 148 4.25 -3.30 18.91
CA ALA A 148 3.95 -2.42 17.79
C ALA A 148 3.72 -0.96 18.21
N GLU A 149 4.34 -0.02 17.49
CA GLU A 149 3.98 1.39 17.57
C GLU A 149 2.75 1.65 16.69
N ILE A 150 1.59 1.90 17.31
CA ILE A 150 0.33 2.08 16.55
C ILE A 150 0.34 3.41 15.79
N PRO A 151 0.21 3.39 14.46
CA PRO A 151 0.27 4.61 13.66
C PRO A 151 -0.98 5.47 13.82
N THR A 152 -0.84 6.74 13.47
CA THR A 152 -1.97 7.64 13.28
C THR A 152 -2.62 7.37 11.91
N TRP A 153 -3.86 6.91 11.94
CA TRP A 153 -4.63 6.65 10.72
C TRP A 153 -5.18 7.93 10.10
N ARG A 154 -4.82 8.23 8.85
CA ARG A 154 -5.41 9.31 8.05
C ARG A 154 -6.26 8.74 6.92
N MET A 155 -7.58 8.92 7.06
CA MET A 155 -8.55 8.45 6.06
C MET A 155 -8.68 9.48 4.92
N ILE A 156 -8.40 9.06 3.69
CA ILE A 156 -8.55 9.87 2.48
C ILE A 156 -9.69 9.30 1.65
N TRP A 157 -10.85 9.97 1.70
CA TRP A 157 -11.97 9.59 0.87
C TRP A 157 -11.78 10.07 -0.57
N LEU A 158 -11.82 9.13 -1.50
CA LEU A 158 -11.78 9.39 -2.94
C LEU A 158 -13.18 9.30 -3.52
N ALA A 159 -13.57 10.36 -4.23
CA ALA A 159 -14.84 10.38 -4.93
C ALA A 159 -14.90 9.24 -5.98
N PRO A 160 -16.01 8.51 -6.09
CA PRO A 160 -16.15 7.41 -7.06
C PRO A 160 -16.23 7.90 -8.51
N TRP A 161 -16.20 9.22 -8.74
CA TRP A 161 -16.25 9.86 -10.05
C TRP A 161 -14.96 10.64 -10.31
N ARG A 162 -14.46 10.55 -11.55
CA ARG A 162 -13.27 11.30 -12.00
C ARG A 162 -13.72 12.46 -12.90
N ILE A 163 -13.20 13.66 -12.65
CA ILE A 163 -13.40 14.79 -13.57
C ILE A 163 -12.46 14.60 -14.77
N ILE A 164 -13.01 14.15 -15.90
CA ILE A 164 -12.26 14.04 -17.15
C ILE A 164 -12.16 15.44 -17.77
N ARG A 165 -11.04 16.14 -17.56
CA ARG A 165 -10.71 17.32 -18.35
C ARG A 165 -10.18 16.86 -19.70
N ARG A 166 -10.95 17.06 -20.78
CA ARG A 166 -10.39 16.97 -22.13
C ARG A 166 -9.31 18.04 -22.23
N ARG A 167 -8.05 17.61 -22.27
CA ARG A 167 -6.94 18.48 -22.65
C ARG A 167 -7.29 18.92 -24.08
N GLU A 168 -7.66 20.19 -24.25
CA GLU A 168 -7.76 20.76 -25.58
C GLU A 168 -6.37 20.60 -26.21
N THR A 169 -6.21 19.56 -27.01
CA THR A 169 -5.08 19.43 -27.93
C THR A 169 -5.22 20.63 -28.82
N GLY A 170 -4.43 21.67 -28.51
CA GLY A 170 -4.49 22.95 -29.18
C GLY A 170 -4.56 22.69 -30.67
N VAL A 171 -5.69 23.06 -31.27
CA VAL A 171 -5.77 23.24 -32.70
C VAL A 171 -4.67 24.23 -33.00
N SER A 172 -3.55 23.71 -33.50
CA SER A 172 -2.46 24.49 -34.03
C SER A 172 -3.11 25.48 -34.98
N ARG A 173 -3.20 26.76 -34.55
CA ARG A 173 -3.69 27.84 -35.39
C ARG A 173 -2.69 27.89 -36.53
N SER A 174 -3.03 27.21 -37.61
CA SER A 174 -2.35 27.24 -38.89
C SER A 174 -2.10 28.71 -39.20
N THR A 175 -0.83 29.08 -39.09
CA THR A 175 -0.30 30.38 -39.48
C THR A 175 -0.75 30.61 -40.91
N MET A 176 -1.75 31.47 -41.10
CA MET A 176 -2.17 31.88 -42.44
C MET A 176 -0.93 32.35 -43.21
N PRO A 177 -0.66 31.81 -44.41
CA PRO A 177 0.40 32.34 -45.24
C PRO A 177 0.02 33.77 -45.63
N SER A 178 0.77 34.71 -45.07
CA SER A 178 0.77 36.11 -45.48
C SER A 178 0.96 36.18 -47.00
N ARG A 179 -0.13 36.51 -47.71
CA ARG A 179 -0.10 36.84 -49.14
C ARG A 179 0.81 38.05 -49.31
N SER A 180 2.07 37.81 -49.65
CA SER A 180 2.97 38.85 -50.13
C SER A 180 2.36 39.44 -51.40
N ARG A 181 1.89 40.67 -51.29
CA ARG A 181 1.55 41.52 -52.43
C ARG A 181 2.85 41.87 -53.14
N SER A 182 3.25 41.08 -54.13
CA SER A 182 4.24 41.49 -55.13
C SER A 182 3.60 42.57 -56.02
N ARG A 183 3.81 43.83 -55.62
CA ARG A 183 3.68 45.02 -56.47
C ARG A 183 5.09 45.57 -56.71
N ALA A 184 5.29 46.12 -57.90
CA ALA A 184 6.45 46.87 -58.37
C ALA A 184 7.58 45.99 -58.94
N ARG A 185 8.29 46.35 -60.02
CA ARG A 185 8.27 47.54 -60.88
C ARG A 185 9.14 47.22 -62.10
N ASN A 186 8.79 47.83 -63.23
CA ASN A 186 9.69 48.36 -64.25
C ASN A 186 11.07 47.71 -64.41
N ASN A 187 11.33 47.13 -65.58
CA ASN A 187 12.62 47.35 -66.22
C ASN A 187 12.47 47.70 -67.70
N ARG A 188 12.28 49.01 -67.93
CA ARG A 188 12.66 49.71 -69.16
C ARG A 188 14.19 49.77 -69.17
N SER A 189 14.84 49.27 -70.22
CA SER A 189 15.71 50.08 -71.10
C SER A 189 16.79 49.25 -71.82
N ARG A 190 17.08 49.71 -73.05
CA ARG A 190 18.32 49.54 -73.84
C ARG A 190 18.49 48.17 -74.52
N ARG A 191 18.92 48.05 -75.78
CA ARG A 191 19.79 48.94 -76.58
C ARG A 191 19.75 48.48 -78.06
N ARG A 192 19.76 49.46 -78.98
CA ARG A 192 20.52 49.56 -80.26
C ARG A 192 20.99 48.24 -80.90
N ARG A 193 20.72 47.95 -82.17
CA ARG A 193 21.08 48.71 -83.39
C ARG A 193 20.28 48.16 -84.57
#